data_AF-A0A7C3LNN0-F1
#
_entry.id   AF-A0A7C3LNN0-F1
#
_cell.length_a   1.000
_cell.length_b   1.000
_cell.length_c   1.000
_cell.angle_alpha   90.00
_cell.angle_beta   90.00
_cell.angle_gamma   90.00
#
_symmetry.space_group_name_H-M   'P 1'
#
loop_
_entity.id
_entity.type
_entity.pdbx_description
1 polymer ?
#
loop_
_entity_poly.entity_id
_entity_poly.type
_entity_poly.pdbx_seq_one_letter_code
_entity_poly.pdbx_strand_id
1 'polypeptide(L)'
;MIITIENKQFDTKNITQLYPAAVVKTGIEDETTQMSLEWVDMESKGRVEIVGYGIFVHLGEEEKHEFVFQTREEMDRLAGEIASQLK
;
A
#
# COMPACT_ATOMS: atom_id res chain seq x y z
N MET A 1 -8.27 5.56 -17.56
CA MET A 1 -9.42 6.04 -16.76
C MET A 1 -8.80 6.80 -15.61
N ILE A 2 -9.38 7.89 -15.12
CA ILE A 2 -8.75 8.65 -14.04
C ILE A 2 -9.34 8.21 -12.69
N ILE A 3 -8.49 7.85 -11.73
CA ILE A 3 -8.86 7.65 -10.33
C ILE A 3 -8.23 8.71 -9.44
N THR A 4 -8.86 9.00 -8.31
CA THR A 4 -8.37 9.94 -7.30
C THR A 4 -8.03 9.21 -6.01
N ILE A 5 -6.85 9.48 -5.45
CA ILE A 5 -6.35 8.91 -4.19
C ILE A 5 -5.75 10.06 -3.37
N GLU A 6 -6.28 10.35 -2.17
CA GLU A 6 -5.79 11.41 -1.27
C GLU A 6 -5.50 12.75 -2.00
N ASN A 7 -6.44 13.19 -2.84
CA ASN A 7 -6.37 14.40 -3.67
C ASN A 7 -5.37 14.38 -4.84
N LYS A 8 -4.70 13.25 -5.11
CA LYS A 8 -3.89 13.03 -6.32
C LYS A 8 -4.69 12.29 -7.37
N GLN A 9 -4.48 12.62 -8.64
CA GLN A 9 -5.14 11.97 -9.78
C GLN A 9 -4.16 11.08 -10.54
N PHE A 10 -4.63 9.89 -10.92
CA PHE A 10 -3.84 8.90 -11.64
C PHE A 10 -4.62 8.41 -12.86
N ASP A 11 -4.00 8.42 -14.04
CA ASP A 11 -4.54 7.66 -15.18
C ASP A 11 -4.18 6.18 -14.98
N THR A 12 -5.20 5.34 -14.84
CA THR A 12 -5.06 3.89 -14.68
C THR A 12 -4.31 3.23 -15.83
N LYS A 13 -4.23 3.87 -17.01
CA LYS A 13 -3.40 3.38 -18.12
C LYS A 13 -1.90 3.44 -17.83
N ASN A 14 -1.50 4.36 -16.95
CA ASN A 14 -0.09 4.57 -16.57
C ASN A 14 0.29 3.75 -15.33
N ILE A 15 -0.70 3.20 -14.61
CA ILE A 15 -0.49 2.38 -13.41
C ILE A 15 0.00 0.99 -13.84
N THR A 16 1.23 0.66 -13.46
CA THR A 16 1.80 -0.69 -13.65
C THR A 16 1.49 -1.59 -12.47
N GLN A 17 1.39 -1.04 -11.26
CA GLN A 17 1.02 -1.77 -10.05
C GLN A 17 0.18 -0.87 -9.12
N LEU A 18 -0.86 -1.46 -8.54
CA LEU A 18 -1.69 -0.85 -7.50
C LEU A 18 -2.03 -1.94 -6.49
N TYR A 19 -1.46 -1.87 -5.29
CA TYR A 19 -1.60 -2.94 -4.30
C TYR A 19 -1.54 -2.41 -2.87
N PRO A 20 -2.26 -3.06 -1.94
CA PRO A 20 -2.09 -2.84 -0.52
C PRO A 20 -0.94 -3.70 0.03
N ALA A 21 -0.19 -3.18 1.00
CA ALA A 21 0.84 -3.94 1.71
C ALA A 21 1.01 -3.44 3.16
N ALA A 22 1.50 -4.32 4.03
CA ALA A 22 2.00 -3.93 5.34
C ALA A 22 3.42 -3.39 5.20
N VAL A 23 3.74 -2.35 5.97
CA VAL A 23 5.09 -1.81 6.09
C VAL A 23 5.69 -2.38 7.37
N VAL A 24 6.81 -3.09 7.24
CA VAL A 24 7.47 -3.79 8.35
C VAL A 24 8.93 -3.36 8.46
N LYS A 25 9.47 -3.36 9.68
CA LYS A 25 10.92 -3.15 9.87
C LYS A 25 11.71 -4.35 9.39
N THR A 26 12.84 -4.10 8.75
CA THR A 26 13.80 -5.14 8.35
C THR A 26 14.69 -5.60 9.51
N GLY A 27 14.73 -4.82 10.60
CA GLY A 27 15.60 -5.06 11.76
C GLY A 27 17.00 -4.43 11.60
N ILE A 28 17.26 -3.73 10.48
CA ILE A 28 18.48 -2.95 10.25
C ILE A 28 18.12 -1.48 10.34
N GLU A 29 18.61 -0.79 11.38
CA GLU A 29 18.31 0.63 11.64
C GLU A 29 16.80 0.94 11.57
N ASP A 30 16.42 2.01 10.86
CA ASP A 30 15.04 2.42 10.61
C ASP A 30 14.54 1.97 9.22
N GLU A 31 15.19 0.98 8.60
CA GLU A 31 14.80 0.48 7.29
C GLU A 31 13.48 -0.30 7.35
N THR A 32 12.59 0.02 6.42
CA THR A 32 11.28 -0.63 6.26
C THR A 32 11.13 -1.27 4.90
N THR A 33 10.40 -2.37 4.84
CA THR A 33 10.02 -3.04 3.59
C THR A 33 8.51 -3.29 3.52
N GLN A 34 8.03 -3.57 2.30
CA GLN A 34 6.63 -3.84 2.02
C GLN A 34 6.40 -5.36 1.97
N MET A 35 5.40 -5.85 2.70
CA MET A 35 5.00 -7.26 2.69
C MET A 35 3.52 -7.42 2.39
N SER A 36 3.16 -8.51 1.71
CA SER A 36 1.76 -8.77 1.43
C SER A 36 0.96 -8.97 2.73
N LEU A 37 -0.27 -8.45 2.74
CA LEU A 37 -1.16 -8.57 3.90
C LEU A 37 -1.44 -10.04 4.25
N GLU A 38 -1.61 -10.90 3.25
CA GLU A 38 -1.85 -12.33 3.45
C GLU A 38 -0.67 -13.01 4.16
N TRP A 39 0.56 -12.73 3.71
CA TRP A 39 1.74 -13.30 4.36
C TRP A 39 1.85 -12.81 5.80
N VAL A 40 1.54 -11.54 6.04
CA VAL A 40 1.54 -11.00 7.41
C VAL A 40 0.48 -11.69 8.26
N ASP A 41 -0.74 -11.88 7.76
CA ASP A 41 -1.81 -12.54 8.50
C ASP A 41 -1.50 -14.02 8.83
N MET A 42 -0.79 -14.73 7.94
CA MET A 42 -0.46 -16.14 8.09
C MET A 42 0.84 -16.40 8.88
N GLU A 43 1.91 -15.68 8.56
CA GLU A 43 3.29 -16.03 8.94
C GLU A 43 3.95 -15.04 9.90
N SER A 44 3.41 -13.81 10.05
CA SER A 44 4.11 -12.76 10.81
C SER A 44 4.11 -12.94 12.32
N LYS A 45 3.36 -13.90 12.89
CA LYS A 45 3.12 -14.04 14.34
C LYS A 45 4.42 -13.96 15.15
N GLY A 46 4.78 -12.75 15.59
CA GLY A 46 6.00 -12.43 16.32
C GLY A 46 7.31 -12.36 15.51
N ARG A 47 7.28 -12.48 14.18
CA ARG A 47 8.48 -12.51 13.32
C ARG A 47 8.90 -11.14 12.78
N VAL A 48 7.96 -10.21 12.61
CA VAL A 48 8.22 -8.87 12.05
C VAL A 48 7.48 -7.80 12.84
N GLU A 49 8.07 -6.62 12.94
CA GLU A 49 7.43 -5.43 13.54
C GLU A 49 6.71 -4.66 12.45
N ILE A 50 5.38 -4.65 12.50
CA ILE A 50 4.55 -3.84 11.59
C ILE A 50 4.54 -2.40 12.09
N VAL A 51 4.93 -1.47 11.21
CA VAL A 51 4.98 -0.03 11.50
C VAL A 51 3.93 0.77 10.74
N GLY A 52 3.20 0.13 9.82
CA GLY A 52 2.09 0.74 9.12
C GLY A 52 1.50 -0.16 8.05
N TYR A 53 0.50 0.36 7.36
CA TYR A 53 -0.20 -0.27 6.24
C TYR A 53 -0.36 0.76 5.14
N GLY A 54 -0.20 0.39 3.88
CA GLY A 54 -0.33 1.37 2.82
C GLY A 54 -0.84 0.81 1.50
N ILE A 55 -1.26 1.75 0.65
CA ILE A 55 -1.55 1.51 -0.77
C ILE A 55 -0.41 2.11 -1.58
N PHE A 56 0.12 1.29 -2.48
CA PHE A 56 1.27 1.61 -3.30
C PHE A 56 0.85 1.68 -4.76
N VAL A 57 1.21 2.78 -5.43
CA VAL A 57 0.92 3.03 -6.84
C VAL A 57 2.23 3.17 -7.57
N HIS A 58 2.49 2.28 -8.53
CA HIS A 58 3.64 2.38 -9.41
C HIS A 58 3.20 2.88 -10.79
N LEU A 59 3.91 3.88 -11.30
CA LEU A 59 3.75 4.47 -12.62
C LEU A 59 5.03 4.22 -13.43
N GLY A 60 5.00 3.24 -14.33
CA GLY A 60 6.21 2.81 -15.06
C GLY A 60 7.25 2.14 -14.14
N GLU A 61 8.54 2.42 -14.37
CA GLU A 61 9.66 1.79 -13.64
C GLU A 61 10.14 2.60 -12.42
N GLU A 62 10.04 3.93 -12.45
CA GLU A 62 10.69 4.80 -11.46
C GLU A 62 9.72 5.54 -10.53
N GLU A 63 8.51 5.86 -11.00
CA GLU A 63 7.61 6.70 -10.23
C GLU A 63 6.72 5.85 -9.30
N LYS A 64 6.84 6.12 -8.00
CA LYS A 64 6.09 5.43 -6.94
C LYS A 64 5.40 6.46 -6.04
N HIS A 65 4.14 6.19 -5.72
CA HIS A 65 3.38 6.94 -4.72
C HIS A 65 2.92 5.98 -3.63
N GLU A 66 3.06 6.43 -2.39
CA GLU A 66 2.77 5.63 -1.20
C GLU A 66 1.78 6.39 -0.33
N PHE A 67 0.74 5.69 0.11
CA PHE A 67 -0.28 6.21 1.03
C PHE A 67 -0.28 5.31 2.25
N VAL A 68 0.53 5.68 3.26
CA VAL A 68 0.78 4.86 4.45
C VAL A 68 0.00 5.40 5.64
N PHE A 69 -0.60 4.48 6.38
CA PHE A 69 -1.47 4.69 7.52
C PHE A 69 -0.97 3.89 8.73
N GLN A 70 -1.39 4.30 9.92
CA GLN A 70 -1.03 3.61 11.16
C GLN A 70 -1.84 2.33 11.35
N THR A 71 -3.10 2.31 10.87
CA THR A 71 -4.01 1.18 11.04
C THR A 71 -4.40 0.55 9.71
N ARG A 72 -4.73 -0.74 9.75
CA ARG A 72 -5.20 -1.48 8.58
C ARG A 72 -6.56 -0.96 8.13
N GLU A 73 -7.41 -0.59 9.07
CA GLU A 73 -8.76 -0.07 8.82
C GLU A 73 -8.74 1.24 8.01
N GLU A 74 -7.79 2.13 8.28
CA GLU A 74 -7.60 3.37 7.51
C GLU A 74 -7.21 3.07 6.05
N MET A 75 -6.29 2.12 5.86
CA MET A 75 -5.87 1.65 4.54
C MET A 75 -7.02 0.96 3.79
N ASP A 76 -7.76 0.08 4.46
CA ASP A 76 -8.91 -0.63 3.89
C ASP A 76 -10.02 0.34 3.46
N ARG A 77 -10.23 1.43 4.22
CA ARG A 77 -11.17 2.50 3.83
C ARG A 77 -10.74 3.14 2.51
N LEU A 78 -9.47 3.52 2.37
CA LEU A 78 -8.95 4.08 1.11
C LEU A 78 -9.05 3.06 -0.04
N ALA A 79 -8.74 1.79 0.21
CA ALA A 79 -8.86 0.74 -0.80
C ALA A 79 -10.31 0.59 -1.28
N GLY A 80 -11.28 0.68 -0.38
CA GLY A 80 -12.71 0.70 -0.70
C GLY A 80 -13.11 1.91 -1.56
N GLU A 81 -12.59 3.10 -1.23
CA GLU A 81 -12.80 4.33 -2.02
C GLU A 81 -12.22 4.18 -3.44
N ILE A 82 -11.02 3.63 -3.58
CA ILE A 82 -10.40 3.36 -4.89
C ILE A 82 -11.23 2.34 -5.68
N ALA A 83 -11.57 1.20 -5.06
CA ALA A 83 -12.33 0.14 -5.71
C ALA A 83 -13.69 0.64 -6.23
N SER A 84 -14.32 1.59 -5.52
CA SER A 84 -15.59 2.20 -5.94
C SER A 84 -15.49 2.98 -7.27
N GLN A 85 -14.29 3.47 -7.61
CA GLN A 85 -14.01 4.24 -8.82
C GLN A 85 -13.64 3.35 -10.03
N LEU A 86 -13.23 2.10 -9.79
CA LEU A 86 -12.78 1.16 -10.82
C LEU A 86 -13.92 0.36 -11.48
N LYS A 87 -15.17 0.82 -11.35
CA LYS A 87 -16.36 0.14 -11.87
C LYS A 87 -16.49 0.20 -13.39
#